data_AF-A0A4J2DN98-F1
#
_entry.id   AF-A0A4J2DN98-F1
#
_cell.length_a   1.000
_cell.length_b   1.000
_cell.length_c   1.000
_cell.angle_alpha   90.00
_cell.angle_beta   90.00
_cell.angle_gamma   90.00
#
_symmetry.space_group_name_H-M   'P 1'
#
loop_
_entity.id
_entity.type
_entity.pdbx_description
1 polymer ?
#
loop_
_entity_poly.entity_id
_entity_poly.type
_entity_poly.pdbx_seq_one_letter_code
_entity_poly.pdbx_strand_id
1 'polypeptide(L)'
;MRGRKHYIKNTHHKQIAGQSIWEIGRRLKHAKERNLTHGQFGSWVESIGIARAEASRFIKIAEEIPNLGTYTNLGTKALYLIATLPAEEKQAQIDRIEQGDNPTVRELQGLKLKFSAAKRKIMELQKGQEPTKEIVKEVPVMPADYQEALQNRQQLEERAKSAEERN
;
A
#
# COMPACT_ATOMS: atom_id res chain seq x y z
N MET A 1 -25.86 -24.16 35.64
CA MET A 1 -24.60 -23.73 36.27
C MET A 1 -23.92 -22.71 35.34
N ARG A 2 -23.71 -21.46 35.78
CA ARG A 2 -23.12 -20.38 34.97
C ARG A 2 -21.59 -20.48 35.01
N GLY A 3 -20.99 -20.97 33.93
CA GLY A 3 -19.55 -20.97 33.74
C GLY A 3 -19.03 -19.55 33.52
N ARG A 4 -18.44 -18.96 34.55
CA ARG A 4 -17.66 -17.72 34.43
C ARG A 4 -16.40 -18.01 33.61
N LYS A 5 -16.45 -17.71 32.31
CA LYS A 5 -15.24 -17.56 31.49
C LYS A 5 -14.44 -16.40 32.08
N HIS A 6 -13.40 -16.73 32.82
CA HIS A 6 -12.41 -15.76 33.28
C HIS A 6 -11.62 -15.32 32.05
N TYR A 7 -12.07 -14.24 31.41
CA TYR A 7 -11.23 -13.51 30.47
C TYR A 7 -10.12 -12.88 31.29
N ILE A 8 -8.96 -13.54 31.33
CA ILE A 8 -7.73 -12.93 31.84
C ILE A 8 -7.47 -11.73 30.92
N LYS A 9 -7.85 -10.55 31.40
CA LYS A 9 -7.49 -9.28 30.77
C LYS A 9 -6.00 -9.08 31.01
N ASN A 10 -5.17 -9.76 30.21
CA ASN A 10 -3.72 -9.58 30.19
C ASN A 10 -3.42 -8.16 29.74
N THR A 11 -3.40 -7.25 30.71
CA THR A 11 -3.09 -5.84 30.54
C THR A 11 -1.56 -5.69 30.60
N HIS A 12 -0.86 -6.36 29.69
CA HIS A 12 0.60 -6.43 29.64
C HIS A 12 1.21 -5.69 28.43
N HIS A 13 0.46 -4.81 27.78
CA HIS A 13 0.98 -3.86 26.78
C HIS A 13 1.53 -2.59 27.47
N LYS A 14 2.33 -2.77 28.53
CA LYS A 14 3.08 -1.70 29.19
C LYS A 14 4.12 -1.19 28.21
N GLN A 15 3.92 0.04 27.72
CA GLN A 15 4.90 0.87 27.01
C GLN A 15 5.80 0.11 26.04
N ILE A 16 5.21 -0.43 24.98
CA ILE A 16 5.97 -0.91 23.84
C ILE A 16 6.47 0.32 23.08
N ALA A 17 7.79 0.53 23.06
CA ALA A 17 8.44 1.58 22.27
C ALA A 17 8.17 1.38 20.77
N GLY A 18 8.17 2.46 19.98
CA GLY A 18 7.79 2.38 18.56
C GLY A 18 8.62 1.39 17.74
N GLN A 19 9.88 1.18 18.10
CA GLN A 19 10.75 0.17 17.49
C GLN A 19 10.25 -1.26 17.74
N SER A 20 9.80 -1.57 18.96
CA SER A 20 9.25 -2.89 19.28
C SER A 20 7.92 -3.12 18.56
N ILE A 21 7.08 -2.09 18.38
CA ILE A 21 5.84 -2.17 17.60
C ILE A 21 6.14 -2.54 16.14
N TRP A 22 7.13 -1.88 15.54
CA TRP A 22 7.55 -2.14 14.16
C TRP A 22 8.05 -3.58 13.98
N GLU A 23 8.94 -4.04 14.87
CA GLU A 23 9.50 -5.40 14.81
C GLU A 23 8.41 -6.48 14.99
N ILE A 24 7.46 -6.27 15.92
CA ILE A 24 6.31 -7.16 16.08
C ILE A 24 5.50 -7.21 14.78
N GLY A 25 5.19 -6.06 14.20
CA GLY A 25 4.46 -5.97 12.93
C GLY A 25 5.12 -6.74 11.80
N ARG A 26 6.43 -6.58 11.64
CA ARG A 26 7.26 -7.29 10.65
C ARG A 26 7.21 -8.81 10.83
N ARG A 27 7.33 -9.28 12.07
CA ARG A 27 7.25 -10.72 12.39
C ARG A 27 5.86 -11.29 12.16
N LEU A 28 4.82 -10.56 12.54
CA LEU A 28 3.43 -10.96 12.31
C LEU A 28 3.13 -11.06 10.81
N LYS A 29 3.64 -10.11 10.01
CA LYS A 29 3.52 -10.16 8.55
C LYS A 29 4.20 -11.39 7.97
N HIS A 30 5.45 -11.64 8.36
CA HIS A 30 6.21 -12.80 7.90
C HIS A 30 5.52 -14.13 8.25
N ALA A 31 5.08 -14.29 9.50
CA ALA A 31 4.34 -15.48 9.91
C ALA A 31 3.02 -15.65 9.14
N LYS A 32 2.31 -14.55 8.87
CA LYS A 32 1.08 -14.55 8.07
C LYS A 32 1.32 -14.98 6.62
N GLU A 33 2.41 -14.56 6.01
CA GLU A 33 2.72 -14.83 4.61
C GLU A 33 3.39 -16.18 4.37
N ARG A 34 4.18 -16.67 5.34
CA ARG A 34 5.04 -17.85 5.14
C ARG A 34 4.69 -19.06 5.98
N ASN A 35 4.03 -18.87 7.14
CA ASN A 35 3.88 -19.94 8.12
C ASN A 35 2.42 -20.34 8.35
N LEU A 36 1.45 -19.59 7.81
CA LEU A 36 0.03 -19.78 8.11
C LEU A 36 -0.80 -19.97 6.85
N THR A 37 -1.71 -20.93 6.89
CA THR A 37 -2.70 -21.12 5.83
C THR A 37 -3.75 -20.01 5.89
N HIS A 38 -4.37 -19.69 4.74
CA HIS A 38 -5.44 -18.69 4.67
C HIS A 38 -6.53 -18.98 5.72
N GLY A 39 -6.92 -17.96 6.47
CA GLY A 39 -7.93 -18.06 7.55
C GLY A 39 -7.40 -18.40 8.94
N GLN A 40 -6.16 -18.90 9.08
CA GLN A 40 -5.61 -19.28 10.40
C GLN A 40 -5.03 -18.11 11.21
N PHE A 41 -4.69 -17.00 10.54
CA PHE A 41 -4.00 -15.88 11.16
C PHE A 41 -4.75 -15.31 12.38
N GLY A 42 -6.08 -15.19 12.30
CA GLY A 42 -6.88 -14.63 13.39
C GLY A 42 -6.82 -15.44 14.68
N SER A 43 -6.97 -16.76 14.57
CA SER A 43 -6.88 -17.67 15.71
C SER A 43 -5.46 -17.77 16.26
N TRP A 44 -4.45 -17.75 15.37
CA TRP A 44 -3.05 -17.78 15.78
C TRP A 44 -2.65 -16.55 16.59
N VAL A 45 -2.99 -15.33 16.14
CA VAL A 45 -2.65 -14.11 16.91
C VAL A 45 -3.34 -14.05 18.27
N GLU A 46 -4.58 -14.53 18.37
CA GLU A 46 -5.30 -14.62 19.64
C GLU A 46 -4.66 -15.64 20.57
N SER A 47 -4.14 -16.76 20.04
CA SER A 47 -3.45 -17.78 20.84
C SER A 47 -2.16 -17.29 21.49
N ILE A 48 -1.46 -16.34 20.85
CA ILE A 48 -0.27 -15.67 21.40
C ILE A 48 -0.61 -14.40 22.21
N GLY A 49 -1.90 -14.16 22.49
CA GLY A 49 -2.36 -13.08 23.36
C GLY A 49 -2.47 -11.71 22.69
N ILE A 50 -2.41 -11.62 21.37
CA ILE A 50 -2.54 -10.36 20.61
C ILE A 50 -3.94 -10.28 20.01
N ALA A 51 -4.64 -9.17 20.26
CA ALA A 51 -5.94 -8.94 19.63
C ALA A 51 -5.79 -8.81 18.11
N ARG A 52 -6.70 -9.42 17.33
CA ARG A 52 -6.71 -9.33 15.86
C ARG A 52 -6.54 -7.90 15.33
N ALA A 53 -7.29 -6.95 15.89
CA ALA A 53 -7.23 -5.55 15.49
C ALA A 53 -5.88 -4.89 15.79
N GLU A 54 -5.21 -5.30 16.86
CA GLU A 54 -3.88 -4.81 17.22
C GLU A 54 -2.81 -5.41 16.31
N ALA A 55 -2.87 -6.71 16.04
CA ALA A 55 -2.01 -7.37 15.06
C ALA A 55 -2.09 -6.71 13.68
N SER A 56 -3.30 -6.40 13.20
CA SER A 56 -3.49 -5.68 11.94
C SER A 56 -2.87 -4.28 11.94
N ARG A 57 -2.94 -3.55 13.07
CA ARG A 57 -2.29 -2.23 13.18
C ARG A 57 -0.78 -2.35 13.13
N PHE A 58 -0.19 -3.32 13.83
CA PHE A 58 1.24 -3.56 13.84
C PHE A 58 1.77 -3.91 12.45
N ILE A 59 1.10 -4.82 11.74
CA ILE A 59 1.44 -5.14 10.35
C ILE A 59 1.38 -3.87 9.49
N LYS A 60 0.30 -3.10 9.55
CA LYS A 60 0.15 -1.86 8.77
C LYS A 60 1.27 -0.87 9.06
N ILE A 61 1.68 -0.72 10.32
CA ILE A 61 2.81 0.14 10.70
C ILE A 61 4.10 -0.35 10.03
N ALA A 62 4.40 -1.66 10.11
CA ALA A 62 5.62 -2.22 9.54
C ALA A 62 5.65 -2.19 8.00
N GLU A 63 4.49 -2.16 7.34
CA GLU A 63 4.38 -2.07 5.89
C GLU A 63 4.56 -0.66 5.36
N GLU A 64 4.05 0.33 6.08
CA GLU A 64 3.93 1.70 5.60
C GLU A 64 5.05 2.61 6.10
N ILE A 65 5.70 2.22 7.20
CA ILE A 65 6.72 3.03 7.87
C ILE A 65 8.07 2.29 7.78
N PRO A 66 9.12 2.94 7.24
CA PRO A 66 10.45 2.34 7.15
C PRO A 66 11.07 2.09 8.53
N ASN A 67 12.06 1.20 8.63
CA ASN A 67 12.73 0.88 9.90
C ASN A 67 13.74 1.96 10.28
N LEU A 68 13.31 3.06 10.88
CA LEU A 68 14.19 4.22 11.08
C LEU A 68 14.88 4.31 12.44
N GLY A 69 14.62 3.42 13.40
CA GLY A 69 15.28 3.49 14.73
C GLY A 69 14.95 4.73 15.57
N THR A 70 14.38 5.79 14.97
CA THR A 70 13.99 7.08 15.55
C THR A 70 12.57 7.10 16.14
N TYR A 71 11.78 6.05 15.92
CA TYR A 71 10.41 5.96 16.44
C TYR A 71 10.31 5.52 17.90
N THR A 72 11.43 5.42 18.62
CA THR A 72 11.48 4.91 20.01
C THR A 72 10.47 5.57 20.93
N ASN A 73 10.19 6.87 20.73
CA ASN A 73 9.31 7.66 21.57
C ASN A 73 7.83 7.69 21.11
N LEU A 74 7.49 7.11 19.95
CA LEU A 74 6.11 7.11 19.45
C LEU A 74 5.35 5.84 19.85
N GLY A 75 4.18 6.03 20.46
CA GLY A 75 3.26 4.94 20.76
C GLY A 75 2.46 4.45 19.55
N THR A 76 1.83 3.28 19.68
CA THR A 76 1.04 2.61 18.62
C THR A 76 0.06 3.52 17.90
N LYS A 77 -0.63 4.41 18.64
CA LYS A 77 -1.66 5.27 18.05
C LYS A 77 -1.06 6.32 17.12
N ALA A 78 0.08 6.92 17.48
CA ALA A 78 0.75 7.91 16.63
C ALA A 78 1.29 7.25 15.35
N LEU A 79 2.00 6.13 15.51
CA LEU A 79 2.52 5.35 14.39
C LEU A 79 1.42 4.88 13.45
N TYR A 80 0.31 4.37 14.00
CA TYR A 80 -0.82 3.95 13.18
C TYR A 80 -1.47 5.12 12.43
N LEU A 81 -1.55 6.31 13.03
CA LEU A 81 -2.08 7.48 12.34
C LEU A 81 -1.18 7.86 11.16
N ILE A 82 0.14 7.95 11.37
CA ILE A 82 1.14 8.23 10.33
C ILE A 82 1.04 7.20 9.19
N ALA A 83 0.99 5.91 9.52
CA ALA A 83 0.86 4.83 8.55
C ALA A 83 -0.41 4.92 7.68
N THR A 84 -1.45 5.61 8.16
CA THR A 84 -2.72 5.80 7.42
C THR A 84 -2.82 7.14 6.68
N LEU A 85 -1.80 7.99 6.75
CA LEU A 85 -1.74 9.24 5.99
C LEU A 85 -1.43 8.96 4.50
N PRO A 86 -1.79 9.89 3.59
CA PRO A 86 -1.31 9.88 2.21
C PRO A 86 0.22 9.83 2.13
N ALA A 87 0.77 9.33 1.03
CA ALA A 87 2.21 9.11 0.88
C ALA A 87 3.05 10.37 1.15
N GLU A 88 2.65 11.52 0.59
CA GLU A 88 3.34 12.81 0.74
C GLU A 88 3.39 13.27 2.21
N GLU A 89 2.23 13.29 2.87
CA GLU A 89 2.13 13.70 4.28
C GLU A 89 2.82 12.73 5.23
N LYS A 90 2.72 11.44 4.92
CA LYS A 90 3.43 10.41 5.68
C LYS A 90 4.93 10.66 5.61
N GLN A 91 5.48 10.92 4.42
CA GLN A 91 6.89 11.25 4.25
C GLN A 91 7.25 12.52 5.03
N ALA A 92 6.43 13.57 4.95
CA ALA A 92 6.66 14.80 5.72
C ALA A 92 6.69 14.56 7.24
N GLN A 93 5.84 13.67 7.77
CA GLN A 93 5.91 13.29 9.19
C GLN A 93 7.16 12.45 9.51
N ILE A 94 7.61 11.61 8.58
CA ILE A 94 8.84 10.82 8.74
C ILE A 94 10.05 11.76 8.81
N ASP A 95 10.18 12.69 7.87
CA ASP A 95 11.29 13.65 7.82
C ASP A 95 11.34 14.52 9.08
N ARG A 96 10.16 14.94 9.58
CA ARG A 96 10.03 15.70 10.83
C ARG A 96 10.55 14.91 12.04
N ILE A 97 10.25 13.61 12.11
CA ILE A 97 10.74 12.72 13.17
C ILE A 97 12.25 12.53 13.07
N GLU A 98 12.81 12.40 11.86
CA GLU A 98 14.26 12.31 11.65
C GLU A 98 15.00 13.58 12.09
N GLN A 99 14.36 14.74 11.96
CA GLN A 99 14.87 16.03 12.48
C GLN A 99 14.71 16.17 14.01
N GLY A 100 14.13 15.17 14.69
CA GLY A 100 13.95 15.14 16.14
C GLY A 100 12.64 15.74 16.64
N ASP A 101 11.75 16.18 15.75
CA ASP A 101 10.43 16.70 16.11
C ASP A 101 9.37 15.59 16.06
N ASN A 102 8.78 15.29 17.21
CA ASN A 102 7.83 14.18 17.35
C ASN A 102 6.38 14.68 17.25
N PRO A 103 5.61 14.27 16.23
CA PRO A 103 4.24 14.73 16.08
C PRO A 103 3.34 14.19 17.19
N THR A 104 2.45 15.03 17.68
CA THR A 104 1.48 14.64 18.71
C THR A 104 0.29 13.90 18.08
N VAL A 105 -0.36 13.04 18.87
CA VAL A 105 -1.55 12.32 18.43
C VAL A 105 -2.68 13.29 18.02
N ARG A 106 -2.79 14.44 18.68
CA ARG A 106 -3.82 15.45 18.39
C ARG A 106 -3.59 16.11 17.03
N GLU A 107 -2.35 16.45 16.71
CA GLU A 107 -1.97 16.99 15.40
C GLU A 107 -2.27 15.98 14.28
N LEU A 108 -1.86 14.72 14.46
CA LEU A 108 -2.10 13.65 13.49
C LEU A 108 -3.59 13.37 13.27
N GLN A 109 -4.41 13.45 14.33
CA GLN A 109 -5.87 13.34 14.21
C GLN A 109 -6.46 14.52 13.42
N GLY A 110 -5.96 15.73 13.64
CA GLY A 110 -6.37 16.92 12.89
C GLY A 110 -6.06 16.79 11.39
N LEU A 111 -4.86 16.34 11.05
CA LEU A 111 -4.46 16.06 9.66
C LEU A 111 -5.39 15.02 9.03
N LYS A 112 -5.60 13.88 9.69
CA LYS A 112 -6.47 12.83 9.19
C LYS A 112 -7.91 13.31 8.92
N LEU A 113 -8.44 14.18 9.79
CA LEU A 113 -9.78 14.74 9.61
C LEU A 113 -9.84 15.65 8.38
N LYS A 114 -8.85 16.53 8.18
CA LYS A 114 -8.75 17.40 7.00
C LYS A 114 -8.70 16.57 5.71
N PHE A 115 -7.89 15.51 5.69
CA PHE A 115 -7.82 14.61 4.52
C PHE A 115 -9.12 13.84 4.27
N SER A 116 -9.78 13.38 5.33
CA SER A 116 -11.07 12.71 5.17
C SER A 116 -12.14 13.65 4.61
N ALA A 117 -12.15 14.93 5.01
CA ALA A 117 -13.06 15.93 4.49
C ALA A 117 -12.76 16.26 3.02
N ALA A 118 -11.49 16.47 2.69
CA ALA A 118 -11.04 16.70 1.31
C ALA A 118 -11.41 15.53 0.39
N LYS A 119 -11.16 14.29 0.83
CA LYS A 119 -11.50 13.08 0.06
C LYS A 119 -13.00 12.96 -0.20
N ARG A 120 -13.84 13.29 0.79
CA ARG A 120 -15.30 13.31 0.60
C ARG A 120 -15.71 14.36 -0.42
N LYS A 121 -15.14 15.57 -0.34
CA LYS A 121 -15.43 16.65 -1.29
C LYS A 121 -15.03 16.28 -2.72
N ILE A 122 -13.86 15.68 -2.89
CA ILE A 122 -13.41 15.16 -4.21
C ILE A 122 -14.38 14.10 -4.72
N MET A 123 -14.78 13.15 -3.88
CA MET A 123 -15.71 12.09 -4.26
C MET A 123 -17.10 12.63 -4.65
N GLU A 124 -17.59 13.65 -3.96
CA GLU A 124 -18.85 14.34 -4.31
C GLU A 124 -18.74 15.06 -5.66
N LEU A 125 -17.63 15.76 -5.92
CA LEU A 125 -17.38 16.43 -7.19
C LEU A 125 -17.24 15.43 -8.35
N GLN A 126 -16.58 14.29 -8.11
CA GLN A 126 -16.42 13.23 -9.10
C GLN A 126 -17.73 12.51 -9.42
N LYS A 127 -18.64 12.33 -8.45
CA LYS A 127 -19.97 11.75 -8.70
C LYS A 127 -20.85 12.61 -9.62
N GLY A 128 -20.56 13.90 -9.75
CA GLY A 128 -21.25 14.81 -10.67
C GLY A 128 -20.63 14.88 -12.07
N GLN A 129 -19.46 14.27 -12.29
CA GLN A 129 -18.85 14.13 -13.61
C GLN A 129 -19.20 12.74 -14.13
N GLU A 130 -20.11 12.67 -15.11
CA GLU A 130 -20.21 11.49 -15.98
C GLU A 130 -18.82 11.15 -16.52
N PRO A 131 -18.49 9.86 -16.77
CA PRO A 131 -17.21 9.52 -17.35
C PRO A 131 -17.07 10.29 -18.66
N THR A 132 -16.18 11.27 -18.69
CA THR A 132 -15.69 11.86 -19.93
C THR A 132 -15.20 10.68 -20.73
N LYS A 133 -15.97 10.30 -21.76
CA LYS A 133 -15.57 9.30 -22.74
C LYS A 133 -14.19 9.74 -23.22
N GLU A 134 -13.16 9.03 -22.78
CA GLU A 134 -11.83 9.17 -23.34
C GLU A 134 -11.99 8.83 -24.81
N ILE A 135 -12.08 9.85 -25.65
CA ILE A 135 -11.84 9.70 -27.08
C ILE A 135 -10.36 9.36 -27.15
N VAL A 136 -10.07 8.06 -27.05
CA VAL A 136 -8.77 7.50 -27.40
C VAL A 136 -8.60 7.83 -28.87
N LYS A 137 -7.96 8.97 -29.13
CA LYS A 137 -7.40 9.26 -30.44
C LYS A 137 -6.23 8.29 -30.54
N GLU A 138 -6.50 7.08 -31.03
CA GLU A 138 -5.45 6.17 -31.49
C GLU A 138 -4.65 6.96 -32.52
N VAL A 139 -3.55 7.56 -32.09
CA VAL A 139 -2.52 8.00 -33.01
C VAL A 139 -1.91 6.68 -33.48
N PRO A 140 -2.07 6.27 -34.76
CA PRO A 140 -1.37 5.11 -35.25
C PRO A 140 0.12 5.47 -35.19
N VAL A 141 0.79 5.03 -34.13
CA VAL A 141 2.25 5.08 -34.06
C VAL A 141 2.71 4.04 -35.06
N MET A 142 2.99 4.48 -36.28
CA MET A 142 3.65 3.66 -37.28
C MET A 142 4.94 3.12 -36.65
N PRO A 143 5.14 1.80 -36.54
CA PRO A 143 6.40 1.24 -36.08
C PRO A 143 7.52 1.79 -36.97
N ALA A 144 8.67 2.17 -36.39
CA ALA A 144 9.78 2.77 -37.12
C ALA A 144 10.20 1.95 -38.36
N ASP A 145 10.00 0.64 -38.29
CA ASP A 145 10.42 -0.34 -39.30
C ASP A 145 9.34 -0.59 -40.38
N TYR A 146 8.24 0.16 -40.40
CA TYR A 146 7.15 -0.03 -41.38
C TYR A 146 7.61 0.22 -42.83
N GLN A 147 8.56 1.13 -43.03
CA GLN A 147 9.11 1.41 -44.36
C GLN A 147 9.92 0.23 -44.91
N GLU A 148 10.69 -0.46 -44.05
CA GLU A 148 11.47 -1.63 -44.44
C GLU A 148 10.57 -2.81 -44.82
N ALA A 149 9.47 -3.01 -44.09
CA ALA A 149 8.50 -4.04 -44.40
C ALA A 149 7.86 -3.86 -45.80
N LEU A 150 7.60 -2.61 -46.20
CA LEU A 150 7.06 -2.31 -47.53
C LEU A 150 8.08 -2.58 -48.65
N GLN A 151 9.33 -2.17 -48.45
CA GLN A 151 10.40 -2.40 -49.44
C GLN A 151 10.68 -3.89 -49.63
N ASN A 152 10.72 -4.67 -48.54
CA ASN A 152 10.91 -6.12 -48.62
C ASN A 152 9.76 -6.80 -49.38
N ARG A 153 8.51 -6.37 -49.17
CA ARG A 153 7.36 -6.91 -49.91
C ARG A 153 7.48 -6.65 -51.41
N GLN A 154 7.86 -5.43 -51.80
CA GLN A 154 8.02 -5.08 -53.21
C GLN A 154 9.12 -5.93 -53.89
N GLN A 155 10.26 -6.11 -53.22
CA GLN A 155 11.34 -6.95 -53.76
C GLN A 155 10.93 -8.42 -53.90
N LEU A 156 10.12 -8.95 -52.98
CA LEU A 156 9.60 -10.31 -53.09
C LEU A 156 8.63 -10.45 -54.26
N GLU A 157 7.77 -9.47 -54.51
CA GLU A 157 6.84 -9.45 -55.64
C GLU A 157 7.57 -9.36 -56.99
N GLU A 158 8.62 -8.53 -57.08
CA GLU A 158 9.46 -8.44 -58.28
C GLU A 158 10.22 -9.75 -58.53
N ARG A 159 10.73 -10.39 -57.48
CA ARG A 159 11.35 -11.72 -57.57
C ARG A 159 10.37 -12.81 -57.99
N ALA A 160 9.14 -12.77 -57.48
CA ALA A 160 8.09 -13.71 -57.88
C ALA A 160 7.73 -13.54 -59.36
N LYS A 161 7.49 -12.30 -59.81
CA LYS A 161 7.19 -12.00 -61.22
C LYS A 161 8.32 -12.39 -62.17
N SER A 162 9.56 -12.06 -61.82
CA SER A 162 10.72 -12.42 -62.65
C SER A 162 11.03 -13.92 -62.67
N ALA A 163 10.56 -14.68 -61.67
CA ALA A 163 10.61 -16.14 -61.69
C ALA A 163 9.48 -16.76 -62.54
N GLU A 164 8.30 -16.14 -62.56
CA GLU A 164 7.18 -16.52 -63.44
C GLU A 164 7.50 -16.24 -64.92
N GLU A 165 8.21 -15.15 -65.23
CA GLU A 165 8.62 -14.78 -66.60
C GLU A 165 9.79 -15.63 -67.16
N ARG A 166 10.43 -16.47 -66.32
CA ARG A 166 11.57 -17.34 -66.71
C ARG A 166 11.19 -18.81 -66.90
N ASN A 167 9.91 -19.14 -66.89
CA ASN A 167 9.34 -20.48 -67.14
C ASN A 167 8.49 -20.46 -68.42
#